data_AF-A0A9D7ED25-F1
#
_entry.id   AF-A0A9D7ED25-F1
#
_cell.length_a   1.000
_cell.length_b   1.000
_cell.length_c   1.000
_cell.angle_alpha   90.00
_cell.angle_beta   90.00
_cell.angle_gamma   90.00
#
_symmetry.space_group_name_H-M   'P 1'
#
loop_
_entity.id
_entity.type
_entity.pdbx_description
1 polymer ?
#
loop_
_entity_poly.entity_id
_entity_poly.type
_entity_poly.pdbx_seq_one_letter_code
_entity_poly.pdbx_strand_id
1 'polypeptide(L)'
;MILTVVGYSINDTVVVFDRIREFTQDHKREAVVPLFNKAINSTLSRTLNTGVCTLIVLLIIFFFGGVSIKGFVFGLFVGTLVGTYSSIFVASAAAVDLLVRKQKRSEVVPVAA
;
A
#
# COMPACT_ATOMS: atom_id res chain seq x y z
N MET A 1 -8.86 22.56 22.47
CA MET A 1 -8.32 21.98 21.21
C MET A 1 -7.00 21.25 21.43
N ILE A 2 -6.05 21.81 22.19
CA ILE A 2 -4.77 21.17 22.54
C ILE A 2 -4.94 19.82 23.25
N LEU A 3 -5.91 19.71 24.17
CA LEU A 3 -6.23 18.44 24.88
C LEU A 3 -6.63 17.30 23.93
N THR A 4 -7.36 17.61 22.85
CA THR A 4 -7.81 16.65 21.84
C THR A 4 -6.65 16.17 20.96
N VAL A 5 -5.71 17.06 20.64
CA VAL A 5 -4.52 16.76 19.85
C VAL A 5 -3.53 15.91 20.65
N VAL A 6 -3.30 16.25 21.92
CA VAL A 6 -2.40 15.49 22.81
C VAL A 6 -2.99 14.10 23.12
N GLY A 7 -4.30 14.01 23.36
CA GLY A 7 -4.99 12.74 23.59
C GLY A 7 -4.90 11.77 22.40
N TYR A 8 -5.06 12.27 21.18
CA TYR A 8 -4.89 11.45 19.96
C TYR A 8 -3.43 11.02 19.77
N SER A 9 -2.46 11.92 19.98
CA SER A 9 -1.04 11.61 19.80
C SER A 9 -0.52 10.53 20.76
N ILE A 10 -0.95 10.56 22.02
CA ILE A 10 -0.55 9.54 23.02
C ILE A 10 -1.19 8.20 22.68
N ASN A 11 -2.48 8.18 22.33
CA ASN A 11 -3.19 6.97 21.95
C ASN A 11 -2.57 6.30 20.71
N ASP A 12 -2.22 7.09 19.70
CA ASP A 12 -1.60 6.59 18.47
C ASP A 12 -0.19 5.99 18.73
N THR A 13 0.60 6.64 19.58
CA THR A 13 1.96 6.17 19.93
C THR A 13 1.93 4.81 20.63
N VAL A 14 0.98 4.58 21.55
CA VAL A 14 0.88 3.32 22.28
C VAL A 14 0.46 2.18 21.36
N VAL A 15 -0.53 2.40 20.48
CA VAL A 15 -1.00 1.39 19.52
C VAL A 15 0.10 1.02 18.52
N VAL A 16 0.85 2.01 18.02
CA VAL A 16 2.00 1.77 17.13
C VAL A 16 3.09 0.96 17.82
N PHE A 17 3.45 1.29 19.06
CA PHE A 17 4.46 0.55 19.81
C PHE A 17 4.04 -0.89 20.10
N ASP A 18 2.78 -1.11 20.45
CA ASP A 18 2.23 -2.44 20.73
C ASP A 18 2.22 -3.30 19.44
N ARG A 19 1.85 -2.68 18.31
CA ARG A 19 1.88 -3.34 17.00
C ARG A 19 3.28 -3.74 16.56
N ILE A 20 4.29 -2.91 16.80
CA ILE A 20 5.71 -3.21 16.47
C ILE A 20 6.21 -4.40 17.30
N ARG A 21 5.83 -4.45 18.58
CA ARG A 21 6.21 -5.54 19.49
C ARG A 21 5.56 -6.86 19.10
N GLU A 22 4.27 -6.82 18.75
CA GLU A 22 3.52 -7.97 18.22
C GLU A 22 4.14 -8.48 16.89
N PHE A 23 4.48 -7.57 15.97
CA PHE A 23 5.10 -7.92 14.69
C PHE A 23 6.50 -8.54 14.82
N THR A 24 7.27 -8.09 15.82
CA THR A 24 8.63 -8.58 16.10
C THR A 24 8.62 -9.98 16.72
N GLN A 25 7.52 -10.39 17.36
CA GLN A 25 7.38 -11.71 17.96
C GLN A 25 7.00 -12.81 16.95
N ASP A 26 6.25 -12.49 15.89
CA ASP A 26 5.61 -13.50 15.03
C ASP A 26 6.42 -14.01 13.83
N HIS A 27 7.48 -13.32 13.39
CA HIS A 27 8.10 -13.61 12.08
C HIS A 27 9.47 -14.29 12.19
N LYS A 28 9.49 -15.53 12.73
CA LYS A 28 10.74 -16.29 12.91
C LYS A 28 10.97 -17.55 12.06
N ARG A 29 10.10 -18.02 11.16
CA ARG A 29 10.39 -19.27 10.39
C ARG A 29 9.48 -19.53 9.18
N GLU A 30 10.10 -19.68 7.98
CA GLU A 30 9.81 -20.56 6.81
C GLU A 30 8.35 -20.64 6.25
N ALA A 31 7.99 -20.75 4.96
CA ALA A 31 8.63 -20.87 3.66
C ALA A 31 7.85 -19.95 2.68
N VAL A 32 8.38 -18.73 2.47
CA VAL A 32 7.58 -17.55 2.09
C VAL A 32 7.29 -17.38 0.60
N VAL A 33 8.01 -18.07 -0.29
CA VAL A 33 8.09 -17.69 -1.73
C VAL A 33 6.77 -17.85 -2.51
N PRO A 34 6.03 -18.99 -2.45
CA PRO A 34 4.81 -19.15 -3.24
C PRO A 34 3.62 -18.37 -2.65
N LEU A 35 3.56 -18.22 -1.33
CA LEU A 35 2.51 -17.45 -0.64
C LEU A 35 2.70 -15.95 -0.89
N PHE A 36 3.94 -15.44 -0.86
CA PHE A 36 4.24 -14.05 -1.21
C PHE A 36 3.87 -13.71 -2.65
N ASN A 37 4.17 -14.60 -3.61
CA ASN A 37 3.82 -14.34 -5.01
C ASN A 37 2.30 -14.19 -5.22
N LYS A 38 1.50 -15.04 -4.55
CA LYS A 38 0.04 -14.97 -4.63
C LYS A 38 -0.52 -13.76 -3.88
N ALA A 39 0.06 -13.41 -2.73
CA ALA A 39 -0.31 -12.25 -1.93
C ALA A 39 0.01 -10.93 -2.66
N ILE A 40 1.18 -10.83 -3.32
CA ILE A 40 1.58 -9.65 -4.08
C ILE A 40 0.67 -9.47 -5.29
N ASN A 41 0.41 -10.53 -6.07
CA ASN A 41 -0.46 -10.40 -7.24
C ASN A 41 -1.91 -10.05 -6.85
N SER A 42 -2.43 -10.65 -5.77
CA SER A 42 -3.78 -10.33 -5.27
C SER A 42 -3.87 -8.90 -4.71
N THR A 43 -2.85 -8.46 -3.98
CA THR A 43 -2.80 -7.11 -3.41
C THR A 43 -2.62 -6.06 -4.50
N LEU A 44 -1.68 -6.26 -5.43
CA LEU A 44 -1.44 -5.33 -6.54
C LEU A 44 -2.69 -5.14 -7.40
N SER A 45 -3.33 -6.24 -7.80
CA SER A 45 -4.53 -6.19 -8.63
C SER A 45 -5.71 -5.53 -7.91
N ARG A 46 -5.85 -5.78 -6.60
CA ARG A 46 -6.86 -5.11 -5.77
C ARG A 46 -6.58 -3.61 -5.62
N THR A 47 -5.35 -3.23 -5.33
CA THR A 47 -4.97 -1.81 -5.12
C THR A 47 -5.11 -1.01 -6.42
N LEU A 48 -4.73 -1.60 -7.56
CA LEU A 48 -4.95 -1.00 -8.88
C LEU A 48 -6.44 -0.79 -9.16
N ASN A 49 -7.27 -1.83 -8.97
CA ASN A 49 -8.69 -1.74 -9.25
C ASN A 49 -9.39 -0.68 -8.38
N THR A 50 -9.08 -0.64 -7.08
CA THR A 50 -9.64 0.35 -6.17
C THR A 50 -9.12 1.76 -6.47
N GLY A 51 -7.84 1.91 -6.79
CA GLY A 51 -7.24 3.21 -7.15
C GLY A 51 -7.77 3.79 -8.47
N VAL A 52 -8.05 2.95 -9.46
CA VAL A 52 -8.71 3.35 -10.70
C VAL A 52 -10.16 3.75 -10.42
N CYS A 53 -10.86 3.02 -9.56
CA CYS A 53 -12.25 3.33 -9.20
C CYS A 53 -12.36 4.69 -8.50
N THR A 54 -11.45 5.01 -7.56
CA THR A 54 -11.43 6.35 -6.92
C THR A 54 -11.10 7.47 -7.90
N LEU A 55 -10.20 7.25 -8.86
CA LEU A 55 -9.94 8.24 -9.93
C LEU A 55 -11.19 8.50 -10.79
N ILE A 56 -11.96 7.45 -11.13
CA ILE A 56 -13.22 7.59 -11.88
C ILE A 56 -14.25 8.37 -11.06
N VAL A 57 -14.42 8.05 -9.77
CA VAL A 57 -15.34 8.76 -8.88
C VAL A 57 -14.95 10.24 -8.75
N LEU A 58 -13.66 10.53 -8.56
CA LEU A 58 -13.15 11.91 -8.47
C LEU A 58 -13.38 12.68 -9.77
N LEU A 59 -13.23 12.04 -10.93
CA LEU A 59 -13.56 12.63 -12.23
C LEU A 59 -15.04 13.01 -12.33
N ILE A 60 -15.94 12.12 -11.93
CA ILE A 60 -17.38 12.39 -11.94
C ILE A 60 -17.71 13.58 -11.03
N ILE A 61 -17.16 13.61 -9.81
CA ILE A 61 -17.38 14.72 -8.87
C ILE A 61 -16.73 16.01 -9.37
N PHE A 62 -15.62 15.96 -10.11
CA PHE A 62 -15.00 17.16 -10.67
C PHE A 62 -15.87 17.82 -11.75
N PHE A 63 -16.50 17.00 -12.61
CA PHE A 63 -17.39 17.49 -13.68
C PHE A 63 -18.80 17.83 -13.21
N PHE A 64 -19.40 17.01 -12.33
CA PHE A 64 -20.78 17.20 -11.84
C PHE A 64 -20.88 17.85 -10.46
N GLY A 65 -19.75 18.08 -9.77
CA GLY A 65 -19.74 18.66 -8.43
C GLY A 65 -19.89 20.18 -8.41
N GLY A 66 -20.60 20.67 -7.40
CA GLY A 66 -20.80 22.10 -7.15
C GLY A 66 -19.51 22.85 -6.80
N VAL A 67 -19.50 24.16 -7.05
CA VAL A 67 -18.31 25.04 -6.90
C VAL A 67 -17.71 24.97 -5.49
N SER A 68 -18.54 24.79 -4.45
CA SER A 68 -18.11 24.70 -3.05
C SER A 68 -17.23 23.49 -2.73
N ILE A 69 -17.36 22.38 -3.47
CA ILE A 69 -16.57 21.16 -3.24
C ILE A 69 -15.38 21.02 -4.20
N LYS A 70 -15.29 21.84 -5.25
CA LYS A 70 -14.20 21.74 -6.24
C LYS A 70 -12.81 21.91 -5.63
N GLY A 71 -12.63 22.82 -4.67
CA GLY A 71 -11.34 23.00 -3.99
C GLY A 71 -10.92 21.77 -3.18
N PHE A 72 -11.87 21.14 -2.49
CA PHE A 72 -11.63 19.91 -1.73
C PHE A 72 -11.34 18.73 -2.65
N VAL A 73 -12.13 18.58 -3.72
CA VAL A 73 -11.98 17.52 -4.72
C VAL A 73 -10.66 17.67 -5.49
N PHE A 74 -10.20 18.89 -5.75
CA PHE A 74 -8.90 19.14 -6.36
C PHE A 74 -7.75 18.64 -5.47
N GLY A 75 -7.82 18.88 -4.15
CA GLY A 75 -6.86 18.33 -3.19
C GLY A 75 -6.87 16.79 -3.17
N LEU A 76 -8.05 16.19 -3.15
CA LEU A 76 -8.20 14.72 -3.22
C LEU A 76 -7.71 14.15 -4.57
N PHE A 77 -7.91 14.88 -5.66
CA PHE A 77 -7.47 14.47 -6.99
C PHE A 77 -5.94 14.46 -7.09
N VAL A 78 -5.27 15.53 -6.65
CA VAL A 78 -3.79 15.59 -6.63
C VAL A 78 -3.23 14.54 -5.67
N GLY A 79 -3.79 14.42 -4.47
CA GLY A 79 -3.37 13.41 -3.48
C GLY A 79 -3.56 11.98 -3.97
N THR A 80 -4.68 11.70 -4.67
CA THR A 80 -4.95 10.39 -5.25
C THR A 80 -4.05 10.14 -6.46
N LEU A 81 -3.78 11.11 -7.32
CA LEU A 81 -2.82 10.98 -8.42
C LEU A 81 -1.43 10.61 -7.89
N VAL A 82 -0.89 11.38 -6.95
CA VAL A 82 0.43 11.12 -6.35
C VAL A 82 0.42 9.81 -5.57
N GLY A 83 -0.65 9.50 -4.84
CA GLY A 83 -0.81 8.26 -4.08
C GLY A 83 -0.91 7.02 -4.97
N THR A 84 -1.67 7.08 -6.06
CA THR A 84 -1.80 6.01 -7.04
C THR A 84 -0.48 5.82 -7.80
N TYR A 85 0.16 6.90 -8.26
CA TYR A 85 1.49 6.80 -8.88
C TYR A 85 2.53 6.23 -7.91
N SER A 86 2.59 6.72 -6.68
CA SER A 86 3.50 6.22 -5.64
C SER A 86 3.23 4.75 -5.32
N SER A 87 1.95 4.37 -5.16
CA SER A 87 1.59 2.99 -4.88
C SER A 87 1.89 2.05 -6.06
N ILE A 88 1.72 2.50 -7.31
CA ILE A 88 2.09 1.70 -8.50
C ILE A 88 3.60 1.56 -8.58
N PHE A 89 4.35 2.66 -8.42
CA PHE A 89 5.82 2.62 -8.50
C PHE A 89 6.43 1.80 -7.38
N VAL A 90 5.99 2.00 -6.13
CA VAL A 90 6.49 1.26 -4.97
C VAL A 90 6.07 -0.21 -5.05
N ALA A 91 4.84 -0.52 -5.46
CA ALA A 91 4.40 -1.91 -5.60
C ALA A 91 5.06 -2.62 -6.79
N SER A 92 5.25 -1.95 -7.92
CA SER A 92 6.04 -2.48 -9.05
C SER A 92 7.52 -2.62 -8.69
N ALA A 93 8.13 -1.65 -8.01
CA ALA A 93 9.51 -1.75 -7.57
C ALA A 93 9.71 -2.89 -6.56
N ALA A 94 8.79 -3.04 -5.60
CA ALA A 94 8.78 -4.18 -4.69
C ALA A 94 8.59 -5.51 -5.43
N ALA A 95 7.71 -5.55 -6.44
CA ALA A 95 7.52 -6.74 -7.27
C ALA A 95 8.78 -7.09 -8.08
N VAL A 96 9.44 -6.10 -8.69
CA VAL A 96 10.67 -6.27 -9.47
C VAL A 96 11.84 -6.68 -8.57
N ASP A 97 12.04 -6.03 -7.42
CA ASP A 97 13.13 -6.38 -6.49
C ASP A 97 12.97 -7.82 -5.96
N LEU A 98 11.73 -8.25 -5.72
CA LEU A 98 11.42 -9.62 -5.35
C LEU A 98 11.59 -10.61 -6.50
N LEU A 99 11.26 -10.24 -7.74
CA LEU A 99 11.53 -11.06 -8.93
C LEU A 99 13.04 -11.22 -9.18
N VAL A 100 13.83 -10.14 -9.03
CA VAL A 100 15.30 -10.16 -9.14
C VAL A 100 15.92 -11.03 -8.04
N ARG A 101 15.43 -10.92 -6.79
CA ARG A 101 15.83 -11.82 -5.69
C ARG A 101 15.42 -13.28 -5.96
N LYS A 102 14.30 -13.51 -6.64
CA LYS A 102 13.85 -14.84 -7.05
C LYS A 102 14.75 -15.43 -8.13
N GLN A 103 15.17 -14.64 -9.12
CA GLN A 103 16.11 -15.07 -10.16
C GLN A 103 17.46 -15.48 -9.56
N LYS A 104 17.96 -14.67 -8.60
CA LYS A 104 19.19 -14.97 -7.84
C LYS A 104 19.08 -16.20 -6.92
N ARG A 105 17.86 -16.62 -6.53
CA ARG A 105 17.60 -17.84 -5.74
C ARG A 105 17.38 -19.06 -6.65
N SER A 106 16.74 -18.89 -7.80
CA SER A 106 16.50 -19.96 -8.77
C SER A 106 17.77 -20.41 -9.50
N GLU A 107 18.78 -19.56 -9.61
CA GLU A 107 20.11 -19.95 -10.12
C GLU A 107 20.91 -20.82 -9.11
N VAL A 108 20.53 -20.83 -7.83
CA VAL A 108 21.19 -21.61 -6.76
C VAL A 108 20.47 -22.95 -6.48
N VAL A 109 19.33 -23.21 -7.13
CA VAL A 109 18.67 -24.53 -7.09
C VAL A 109 18.70 -25.15 -8.49
N PRO A 110 19.87 -25.62 -8.97
CA PRO A 110 19.88 -26.50 -10.12
C PRO A 110 19.39 -27.89 -9.66
N VAL A 111 18.45 -28.44 -10.43
CA VAL A 111 18.25 -29.88 -10.64
C VAL A 111 18.05 -30.74 -9.37
N ALA A 112 16.79 -31.01 -9.05
CA ALA A 112 16.41 -32.29 -8.48
C ALA A 112 15.28 -32.86 -9.36
N ALA A 113 15.70 -33.38 -10.51
CA ALA A 113 14.95 -34.38 -11.27
C ALA A 113 15.16 -35.75 -10.61
#